data_AF-A0A177NF21-F1
#
_entry.id   AF-A0A177NF21-F1
#
_cell.length_a   1.000
_cell.length_b   1.000
_cell.length_c   1.000
_cell.angle_alpha   90.00
_cell.angle_beta   90.00
_cell.angle_gamma   90.00
#
_symmetry.space_group_name_H-M   'P 1'
#
loop_
_entity.id
_entity.type
_entity.pdbx_description
1 polymer ?
#
loop_
_entity_poly.entity_id
_entity_poly.type
_entity_poly.pdbx_seq_one_letter_code
_entity_poly.pdbx_strand_id
1 'polypeptide(L)'
;MSDMNINQVLAQMRTMSIEAGGKPPVGDNSGDFAAMLKQSIDSVNRTQQTANDMAQSFEMGKPDVSLAEVMIASQKASVSFQAMLQVRNKLVDAYKDVMGMSM
;
A
#
# COMPACT_ATOMS: atom_id res chain seq x y z
N MET A 1 14.37 -53.02 24.73
CA MET A 1 13.90 -52.41 23.47
C MET A 1 12.87 -51.32 23.77
N SER A 2 13.18 -50.38 24.68
CA SER A 2 12.20 -49.40 25.19
C SER A 2 12.73 -47.95 25.23
N ASP A 3 14.03 -47.73 24.95
CA ASP A 3 14.66 -46.41 25.05
C ASP A 3 14.52 -45.54 23.78
N MET A 4 14.09 -46.13 22.66
CA MET A 4 14.00 -45.43 21.36
C MET A 4 12.72 -44.59 21.22
N ASN A 5 11.71 -44.84 22.06
CA ASN A 5 10.39 -44.21 21.96
C ASN A 5 10.34 -42.83 22.64
N ILE A 6 11.11 -42.63 23.71
CA ILE A 6 11.16 -41.37 24.48
C ILE A 6 11.72 -40.22 23.64
N ASN A 7 12.75 -40.48 22.82
CA ASN A 7 13.33 -39.47 21.93
C ASN A 7 12.36 -39.05 20.81
N GLN A 8 11.49 -39.96 20.36
CA GLN A 8 10.47 -39.66 19.35
C GLN A 8 9.34 -38.81 19.95
N VAL A 9 8.89 -39.11 21.17
CA VAL A 9 7.87 -38.32 21.87
C VAL A 9 8.37 -36.89 22.16
N LEU A 10 9.65 -36.72 22.52
CA LEU A 10 10.25 -35.40 22.73
C LEU A 10 10.44 -34.59 21.42
N ALA A 11 10.63 -35.27 20.29
CA ALA A 11 10.66 -34.62 18.97
C ALA A 11 9.25 -34.21 18.51
N GLN A 12 8.25 -35.03 18.84
CA GLN A 12 6.85 -34.75 18.55
C GLN A 12 6.32 -33.59 19.39
N MET A 13 6.68 -33.49 20.67
CA MET A 13 6.34 -32.34 21.52
C MET A 13 6.97 -31.03 21.04
N ARG A 14 8.20 -31.06 20.51
CA ARG A 14 8.84 -29.87 19.91
C ARG A 14 8.10 -29.41 18.66
N THR A 15 7.67 -30.33 17.81
CA THR A 15 6.88 -30.01 16.61
C THR A 15 5.52 -29.40 16.97
N MET A 16 4.82 -29.98 17.96
CA MET A 16 3.55 -29.44 18.46
C MET A 16 3.71 -28.07 19.14
N SER A 17 4.85 -27.79 19.78
CA SER A 17 5.11 -26.46 20.36
C SER A 17 5.36 -25.37 19.32
N ILE A 18 5.84 -25.74 18.12
CA ILE A 18 6.03 -24.82 16.99
C ILE A 18 4.68 -24.53 16.32
N GLU A 19 3.78 -25.51 16.22
CA GLU A 19 2.40 -25.31 15.74
C GLU A 19 1.52 -24.54 16.75
N ALA A 20 1.66 -24.81 18.05
CA ALA A 20 0.91 -24.12 19.11
C ALA A 20 1.43 -22.70 19.39
N GLY A 21 2.70 -22.42 19.07
CA GLY A 21 3.33 -21.10 19.20
C GLY A 21 3.06 -20.16 18.01
N GLY A 22 2.04 -20.45 17.19
CA GLY A 22 1.67 -19.82 15.93
C GLY A 22 1.63 -18.28 15.94
N LYS A 23 2.81 -17.65 15.99
CA LYS A 23 3.05 -16.44 15.25
C LYS A 23 3.16 -16.88 13.79
N PRO A 24 2.19 -16.53 12.92
CA PRO A 24 2.37 -16.75 11.50
C PRO A 24 3.73 -16.14 11.10
N PRO A 25 4.47 -16.75 10.17
CA PRO A 25 5.65 -16.10 9.64
C PRO A 25 5.19 -14.71 9.19
N VAL A 26 5.81 -13.67 9.74
CA VAL A 26 5.66 -12.32 9.22
C VAL A 26 6.26 -12.40 7.82
N GLY A 27 5.42 -12.75 6.85
CA GLY A 27 5.79 -12.76 5.45
C GLY A 27 6.35 -11.40 5.13
N ASP A 28 7.48 -11.39 4.45
CA ASP A 28 8.16 -10.19 3.98
C ASP A 28 7.29 -9.50 2.91
N ASN A 29 6.19 -8.89 3.37
CA ASN A 29 5.23 -8.12 2.57
C ASN A 29 5.74 -6.67 2.37
N SER A 30 6.97 -6.38 2.77
CA SER A 30 7.61 -5.08 2.62
C SER A 30 7.62 -4.62 1.16
N GLY A 31 7.77 -5.56 0.22
CA GLY A 31 7.68 -5.30 -1.22
C GLY A 31 6.26 -4.99 -1.72
N ASP A 32 5.23 -5.57 -1.10
CA ASP A 32 3.84 -5.44 -1.54
C ASP A 32 3.28 -4.04 -1.20
N PHE A 33 3.62 -3.52 -0.02
CA PHE A 33 3.27 -2.15 0.34
C PHE A 33 3.95 -1.11 -0.55
N ALA A 34 5.26 -1.27 -0.82
CA ALA A 34 6.00 -0.35 -1.70
C ALA A 34 5.44 -0.36 -3.13
N ALA A 35 5.06 -1.53 -3.64
CA ALA A 35 4.41 -1.67 -4.93
C ALA A 35 3.02 -1.00 -4.95
N MET A 36 2.19 -1.23 -3.93
CA MET A 36 0.88 -0.60 -3.80
C MET A 36 0.98 0.93 -3.67
N LEU A 37 1.97 1.43 -2.90
CA LEU A 37 2.23 2.85 -2.79
C LEU A 37 2.62 3.43 -4.14
N LYS A 38 3.58 2.81 -4.84
CA LYS A 38 3.98 3.23 -6.19
C LYS A 38 2.79 3.27 -7.14
N GLN A 39 1.96 2.23 -7.15
CA GLN A 39 0.75 2.17 -7.97
C GLN A 39 -0.24 3.29 -7.63
N SER A 40 -0.36 3.64 -6.35
CA SER A 40 -1.21 4.75 -5.90
C SER A 40 -0.69 6.11 -6.38
N ILE A 41 0.63 6.33 -6.30
CA ILE A 41 1.27 7.55 -6.84
C ILE A 41 1.06 7.64 -8.35
N ASP A 42 1.31 6.56 -9.07
CA ASP A 42 1.15 6.50 -10.52
C ASP A 42 -0.34 6.72 -10.91
N SER A 43 -1.29 6.27 -10.09
CA SER A 43 -2.73 6.53 -10.26
C SER A 43 -3.09 8.01 -10.10
N VAL A 44 -2.58 8.68 -9.06
CA VAL A 44 -2.79 10.12 -8.84
C VAL A 44 -2.16 10.95 -9.96
N ASN A 45 -0.98 10.55 -10.42
CA ASN A 45 -0.33 11.21 -11.55
C ASN A 45 -1.20 11.08 -12.82
N ARG A 46 -1.76 9.89 -13.07
CA ARG A 46 -2.66 9.66 -14.20
C ARG A 46 -3.92 10.50 -14.11
N THR A 47 -4.56 10.63 -12.95
CA THR A 47 -5.75 11.48 -12.81
C THR A 47 -5.45 12.95 -13.04
N GLN A 48 -4.28 13.43 -12.61
CA GLN A 48 -3.82 14.79 -12.90
C GLN A 48 -3.56 15.02 -14.39
N GLN A 49 -2.89 14.07 -15.07
CA GLN A 49 -2.67 14.15 -16.53
C GLN A 49 -4.01 14.19 -17.28
N THR A 50 -4.95 13.30 -16.94
CA THR A 50 -6.27 13.29 -17.57
C THR A 50 -7.00 14.63 -17.39
N ALA A 51 -6.96 15.22 -16.19
CA ALA A 51 -7.58 16.53 -15.96
C ALA A 51 -6.94 17.62 -16.83
N ASN A 52 -5.61 17.63 -16.97
CA ASN A 52 -4.89 18.57 -17.82
C ASN A 52 -5.22 18.37 -19.30
N ASP A 53 -5.25 17.12 -19.78
CA ASP A 53 -5.56 16.80 -21.17
C ASP A 53 -6.99 17.20 -21.55
N MET A 54 -7.94 17.03 -20.62
CA MET A 54 -9.32 17.46 -20.79
C MET A 54 -9.42 18.99 -20.81
N ALA A 55 -8.74 19.69 -19.89
CA ALA A 55 -8.69 21.15 -19.89
C ALA A 55 -8.11 21.69 -21.21
N GLN A 56 -6.99 21.12 -21.66
CA GLN A 56 -6.36 21.50 -22.92
C GLN A 56 -7.27 21.22 -24.13
N SER A 57 -7.94 20.07 -24.15
CA SER A 57 -8.88 19.70 -25.21
C SER A 57 -10.09 20.65 -25.27
N PHE A 58 -10.57 21.10 -24.12
CA PHE A 58 -11.63 22.09 -24.02
C PHE A 58 -11.17 23.47 -24.49
N GLU A 59 -9.98 23.92 -24.09
CA GLU A 59 -9.38 25.17 -24.56
C GLU A 59 -9.16 25.20 -26.08
N MET A 60 -8.84 24.03 -26.67
CA MET A 60 -8.74 23.84 -28.12
C MET A 60 -10.11 23.81 -28.84
N GLY A 61 -11.22 23.85 -28.10
CA GLY A 61 -12.56 23.83 -28.65
C GLY A 61 -13.00 22.46 -29.20
N LYS A 62 -12.43 21.35 -28.70
CA LYS A 62 -12.89 20.01 -29.10
C LYS A 62 -14.35 19.82 -28.68
N PRO A 63 -15.24 19.43 -29.62
CA PRO A 63 -16.68 19.34 -29.35
C PRO A 63 -17.04 18.22 -28.37
N ASP A 64 -16.15 17.23 -28.19
CA ASP A 64 -16.38 16.03 -27.39
C ASP A 64 -16.01 16.20 -25.90
N VAL A 65 -15.52 17.37 -25.48
CA VAL A 65 -15.16 17.65 -24.09
C VAL A 65 -15.97 18.82 -23.58
N SER A 66 -16.84 18.57 -22.60
CA SER A 66 -17.63 19.63 -21.95
C SER A 66 -16.88 20.27 -20.78
N LEU A 67 -17.19 21.54 -20.49
CA LEU A 67 -16.67 22.22 -19.30
C LEU A 67 -16.98 21.45 -18.00
N ALA A 68 -18.17 20.83 -17.93
CA ALA A 68 -18.57 20.04 -16.78
C ALA A 68 -17.64 18.84 -16.56
N GLU A 69 -17.24 18.15 -17.62
CA GLU A 69 -16.31 17.02 -17.53
C GLU A 69 -14.90 17.46 -17.12
N VAL A 70 -14.42 18.60 -17.63
CA VAL A 70 -13.14 19.18 -17.19
C VAL A 70 -13.17 19.48 -15.69
N MET A 71 -14.25 20.10 -15.22
CA MET A 71 -14.44 20.43 -13.80
C MET A 71 -14.47 19.17 -12.93
N ILE A 72 -15.18 18.12 -13.37
CA ILE A 72 -15.23 16.83 -12.66
C ILE A 72 -13.85 16.18 -12.62
N ALA A 73 -13.12 16.17 -13.74
CA ALA A 73 -11.78 15.59 -13.82
C ALA A 73 -10.80 16.34 -12.91
N SER A 74 -10.85 17.67 -12.90
CA SER A 74 -10.05 18.53 -12.01
C SER A 74 -10.36 18.28 -10.53
N GLN A 75 -11.64 18.16 -10.18
CA GLN A 75 -12.06 17.86 -8.81
C GLN A 75 -11.58 16.47 -8.38
N LYS A 76 -11.67 15.47 -9.27
CA LYS A 76 -11.18 14.12 -9.02
C LYS A 76 -9.67 14.10 -8.79
N ALA A 77 -8.90 14.82 -9.61
CA ALA A 77 -7.45 14.95 -9.44
C ALA A 77 -7.12 15.59 -8.07
N SER A 78 -7.82 16.68 -7.72
CA SER A 78 -7.63 17.40 -6.45
C SER A 78 -7.89 16.53 -5.22
N VAL A 79 -9.02 15.80 -5.19
CA VAL A 79 -9.35 14.91 -4.07
C VAL A 79 -8.37 13.74 -3.99
N SER A 80 -7.98 13.16 -5.13
CA SER A 80 -7.00 12.07 -5.19
C SER A 80 -5.63 12.51 -4.64
N PHE A 81 -5.19 13.72 -4.99
CA PHE A 81 -3.95 14.30 -4.50
C PHE A 81 -4.01 14.57 -2.99
N GLN A 82 -5.11 15.13 -2.49
CA GLN A 82 -5.31 15.34 -1.05
C GLN A 82 -5.24 14.03 -0.26
N ALA A 83 -5.86 12.96 -0.76
CA ALA A 83 -5.76 11.64 -0.14
C ALA A 83 -4.29 11.15 -0.09
N MET A 84 -3.54 11.34 -1.18
CA MET A 84 -2.13 10.96 -1.22
C MET A 84 -1.25 11.77 -0.26
N LEU A 85 -1.55 13.05 -0.03
CA LEU A 85 -0.86 13.85 0.99
C LEU A 85 -1.05 13.27 2.40
N GLN A 86 -2.25 12.76 2.71
CA GLN A 86 -2.50 12.10 3.99
C GLN A 86 -1.67 10.83 4.13
N VAL A 87 -1.60 10.01 3.07
CA VAL A 87 -0.75 8.80 3.06
C VAL A 87 0.72 9.16 3.23
N ARG A 88 1.20 10.18 2.52
CA ARG A 88 2.57 10.69 2.66
C ARG A 88 2.86 11.10 4.11
N ASN A 89 1.98 11.88 4.73
CA ASN A 89 2.15 12.32 6.11
C ASN A 89 2.21 11.13 7.07
N LYS A 90 1.30 10.17 6.93
CA LYS A 90 1.30 8.95 7.75
C LYS A 90 2.55 8.10 7.58
N LEU A 91 3.13 8.06 6.38
CA LEU A 91 4.39 7.36 6.15
C LEU A 91 5.58 8.06 6.79
N VAL A 92 5.61 9.38 6.74
CA VAL A 92 6.63 10.17 7.45
C VAL A 92 6.52 9.95 8.96
N ASP A 93 5.30 9.92 9.50
CA ASP A 93 5.06 9.65 10.92
C ASP A 93 5.51 8.24 11.30
N ALA A 94 5.13 7.22 10.52
CA ALA A 94 5.56 5.83 10.76
C ALA A 94 7.08 5.67 10.73
N TYR A 95 7.78 6.36 9.82
CA TYR A 95 9.24 6.37 9.79
C TYR A 95 9.84 7.00 11.05
N LYS A 96 9.26 8.11 11.53
CA LYS A 96 9.68 8.75 12.78
C LYS A 96 9.43 7.83 13.99
N ASP A 97 8.29 7.15 14.04
CA ASP A 97 7.94 6.24 15.14
C ASP A 97 8.93 5.07 15.23
N VAL A 98 9.31 4.47 14.10
CA VAL A 98 10.33 3.39 14.06
C VAL A 98 11.70 3.86 14.53
N MET A 99 12.12 5.08 14.14
CA MET A 99 13.35 5.68 14.65
C MET A 99 13.27 6.01 16.15
N GLY A 100 12.11 6.44 16.63
CA GLY A 100 11.86 6.75 18.04
C GLY A 100 11.81 5.51 18.93
N MET A 101 11.39 4.35 18.41
CA MET A 101 11.37 3.08 19.15
C MET A 101 12.74 2.40 19.30
N SER A 102 13.71 2.76 18.46
CA SER A 102 15.06 2.16 18.47
C SER A 102 16.08 2.94 19.30
N MET A 103 15.65 4.05 19.92
CA MET A 103 16.43 4.90 20.82
C MET A 103 16.02 4.68 22.27
#